data_AF-A0A7V1BW56-F1
#
_entry.id   AF-A0A7V1BW56-F1
#
_cell.length_a   1.000
_cell.length_b   1.000
_cell.length_c   1.000
_cell.angle_alpha   90.00
_cell.angle_beta   90.00
_cell.angle_gamma   90.00
#
_symmetry.space_group_name_H-M   'P 1'
#
loop_
_entity.id
_entity.type
_entity.pdbx_description
1 polymer ?
#
loop_
_entity_poly.entity_id
_entity_poly.type
_entity_poly.pdbx_seq_one_letter_code
_entity_poly.pdbx_strand_id
1 'polypeptide(L)'
;MAYKKNSVFKLCCGDLSCDRDIAGFKHLSEAIILQSLEDFWSPYYRDESIEFFTKEGFNVCSKIAGLDTASQSKIINLLGGNKHANTA
;
A
#
# COMPACT_ATOMS: atom_id res chain seq x y z
N MET A 1 -23.95 16.71 -1.04
CA MET A 1 -23.72 15.28 -1.35
C MET A 1 -22.96 14.68 -0.18
N ALA A 2 -23.61 13.87 0.64
CA ALA A 2 -23.01 13.30 1.84
C ALA A 2 -22.17 12.08 1.46
N TYR A 3 -20.84 12.16 1.65
CA TYR A 3 -19.96 11.03 1.48
C TYR A 3 -20.10 10.11 2.70
N LYS A 4 -20.71 8.94 2.51
CA LYS A 4 -20.90 7.93 3.55
C LYS A 4 -19.55 7.26 3.82
N LYS A 5 -18.85 7.70 4.87
CA LYS A 5 -17.62 7.04 5.37
C LYS A 5 -17.93 5.59 5.69
N ASN A 6 -17.46 4.68 4.83
CA ASN A 6 -17.46 3.25 5.10
C ASN A 6 -16.35 2.99 6.13
N SER A 7 -16.76 2.62 7.34
CA SER A 7 -15.90 2.39 8.48
C SER A 7 -15.03 1.15 8.26
N VAL A 8 -13.78 1.32 7.84
CA VAL A 8 -12.78 0.22 7.85
C VAL A 8 -11.55 0.56 8.69
N PHE A 9 -11.16 1.83 8.84
CA PHE A 9 -9.94 2.18 9.55
C PHE A 9 -10.20 3.12 10.72
N LYS A 10 -10.28 2.53 11.92
CA LYS A 10 -10.10 3.27 13.16
C LYS A 10 -8.59 3.48 13.33
N LEU A 11 -8.05 4.58 12.82
CA LEU A 11 -6.73 5.06 13.26
C LEU A 11 -6.88 5.49 14.72
N CYS A 12 -6.49 4.62 15.65
CA CYS A 12 -6.29 5.00 17.03
C CYS A 12 -4.98 5.78 17.13
N CYS A 13 -5.05 7.11 17.03
CA CYS A 13 -4.01 7.97 17.60
C CYS A 13 -4.17 7.94 19.13
N GLY A 14 -3.49 7.00 19.80
CA GLY A 14 -3.59 6.86 21.26
C GLY A 14 -2.59 5.88 21.87
N ASP A 15 -1.66 6.45 22.63
CA ASP A 15 -0.79 5.87 23.67
C ASP A 15 0.31 4.88 23.24
N LEU A 16 1.55 5.37 23.31
CA LEU A 16 2.81 4.64 23.19
C LEU A 16 3.06 3.84 24.48
N SER A 17 3.01 2.51 24.43
CA SER A 17 3.64 1.64 25.43
C SER A 17 4.34 0.47 24.75
N CYS A 18 5.53 0.17 25.26
CA CYS A 18 6.69 -0.45 24.64
C CYS A 18 6.68 -1.99 24.50
N ASP A 19 5.52 -2.56 24.13
CA ASP A 19 5.41 -3.96 23.65
C ASP A 19 4.89 -4.03 22.19
N ARG A 20 4.91 -2.88 21.47
CA ARG A 20 4.11 -2.58 20.27
C ARG A 20 4.88 -2.45 18.94
N ASP A 21 6.11 -2.93 18.87
CA ASP A 21 7.04 -2.58 17.78
C ASP A 21 6.84 -3.27 16.43
N ILE A 22 5.74 -4.00 16.19
CA ILE A 22 5.40 -4.52 14.85
C ILE A 22 4.03 -4.04 14.39
N ALA A 23 3.06 -3.90 15.31
CA ALA A 23 1.71 -3.49 14.97
C ALA A 23 1.65 -2.04 14.43
N GLY A 24 2.47 -1.13 14.96
CA GLY A 24 2.55 0.24 14.45
C GLY A 24 3.09 0.30 13.02
N PHE A 25 4.17 -0.43 12.75
CA PHE A 25 4.78 -0.50 11.42
C PHE A 25 3.88 -1.20 10.41
N LYS A 26 3.14 -2.24 10.82
CA LYS A 26 2.15 -2.90 9.97
C LYS A 26 1.13 -1.90 9.43
N HIS A 27 0.46 -1.17 10.31
CA HIS A 27 -0.56 -0.19 9.90
C HIS A 27 0.05 0.98 9.10
N LEU A 28 1.27 1.40 9.45
CA LEU A 28 1.96 2.42 8.67
C LEU A 28 2.25 1.94 7.25
N SER A 29 2.74 0.71 7.08
CA SER A 29 2.99 0.12 5.77
C SER A 29 1.70 -0.08 4.96
N GLU A 30 0.60 -0.50 5.60
CA GLU A 30 -0.71 -0.54 4.96
C GLU A 30 -1.14 0.85 4.47
N ALA A 31 -0.97 1.89 5.31
CA ALA A 31 -1.31 3.26 4.96
C ALA A 31 -0.46 3.79 3.79
N ILE A 32 0.84 3.50 3.77
CA ILE A 32 1.74 3.89 2.67
C ILE A 32 1.28 3.22 1.37
N ILE A 33 0.99 1.91 1.38
CA ILE A 33 0.51 1.21 0.18
C ILE A 33 -0.81 1.80 -0.32
N LEU A 34 -1.74 2.11 0.57
CA LEU A 34 -3.03 2.72 0.21
C LEU A 34 -2.87 4.13 -0.34
N GLN A 35 -1.98 4.94 0.25
CA GLN A 35 -1.69 6.28 -0.23
C GLN A 35 -1.07 6.25 -1.63
N SER A 36 -0.05 5.40 -1.84
CA SER A 36 0.55 5.23 -3.17
C SER A 36 -0.43 4.66 -4.19
N LEU A 37 -1.38 3.82 -3.75
CA LEU A 37 -2.50 3.42 -4.60
C LEU A 37 -3.32 4.65 -4.98
N GLU A 38 -3.80 5.47 -4.06
CA GLU A 38 -4.58 6.68 -4.41
C GLU A 38 -3.81 7.62 -5.36
N ASP A 39 -2.54 7.85 -5.07
CA ASP A 39 -1.67 8.75 -5.81
C ASP A 39 -1.37 8.29 -7.24
N PHE A 40 -1.46 6.98 -7.53
CA PHE A 40 -1.26 6.45 -8.87
C PHE A 40 -2.28 6.96 -9.91
N TRP A 41 -3.48 7.35 -9.47
CA TRP A 41 -4.51 7.94 -10.34
C TRP A 41 -4.42 9.47 -10.43
N SER A 42 -3.54 10.09 -9.64
CA SER A 42 -3.24 11.52 -9.72
C SER A 42 -2.16 11.79 -10.78
N PRO A 43 -2.39 12.68 -11.77
CA PRO A 43 -1.37 13.00 -12.76
C PRO A 43 -0.11 13.65 -12.16
N TYR A 44 -0.17 14.15 -10.93
CA TYR A 44 0.95 14.81 -10.25
C TYR A 44 1.86 13.85 -9.48
N TYR A 45 1.35 12.69 -9.07
CA TYR A 45 2.04 11.75 -8.18
C TYR A 45 2.16 10.34 -8.77
N ARG A 46 1.73 10.18 -10.02
CA ARG A 46 1.67 8.88 -10.69
C ARG A 46 3.06 8.28 -10.90
N ASP A 47 4.05 9.09 -11.23
CA ASP A 47 5.40 8.60 -11.51
C ASP A 47 6.08 8.11 -10.24
N GLU A 48 5.92 8.84 -9.12
CA GLU A 48 6.39 8.40 -7.79
C GLU A 48 5.68 7.12 -7.34
N SER A 49 4.38 6.99 -7.65
CA SER A 49 3.60 5.79 -7.33
C SER A 49 4.05 4.59 -8.16
N ILE A 50 4.30 4.77 -9.47
CA ILE A 50 4.89 3.72 -10.32
C ILE A 50 6.24 3.31 -9.77
N GLU A 51 7.08 4.27 -9.40
CA GLU A 51 8.39 4.01 -8.80
C GLU A 51 8.26 3.19 -7.51
N PHE A 52 7.34 3.55 -6.62
CA PHE A 52 7.07 2.79 -5.40
C PHE A 52 6.67 1.34 -5.67
N PHE A 53 5.70 1.11 -6.57
CA PHE A 53 5.19 -0.23 -6.87
C PHE A 53 6.15 -1.13 -7.67
N THR A 54 7.10 -0.53 -8.39
CA THR A 54 8.10 -1.28 -9.19
C THR A 54 9.41 -1.50 -8.45
N LYS A 55 9.65 -0.81 -7.34
CA LYS A 55 10.89 -0.91 -6.55
C LYS A 55 10.71 -1.65 -5.23
N GLU A 56 11.77 -1.65 -4.43
CA GLU A 56 11.84 -2.29 -3.12
C GLU A 56 10.82 -1.73 -2.11
N GLY A 57 10.38 -0.48 -2.27
CA GLY A 57 9.43 0.19 -1.38
C GLY A 57 8.14 -0.61 -1.18
N PHE A 58 7.53 -1.08 -2.27
CA PHE A 58 6.35 -1.92 -2.20
C PHE A 58 6.63 -3.30 -1.57
N ASN A 59 7.77 -3.92 -1.88
CA ASN A 59 8.16 -5.23 -1.33
C ASN A 59 8.36 -5.16 0.20
N VAL A 60 9.00 -4.12 0.70
CA VAL A 60 9.22 -3.90 2.14
C VAL A 60 7.88 -3.63 2.83
N CYS A 61 7.09 -2.70 2.31
CA CYS A 61 5.80 -2.37 2.92
C CYS A 61 4.84 -3.56 2.87
N SER A 62 4.82 -4.35 1.80
CA SER A 62 3.94 -5.51 1.68
C SER A 62 4.28 -6.60 2.69
N LYS A 63 5.57 -6.85 2.93
CA LYS A 63 6.05 -7.78 3.97
C LYS A 63 5.67 -7.30 5.38
N ILE A 64 5.89 -6.03 5.69
CA ILE A 64 5.56 -5.45 7.00
C ILE A 64 4.05 -5.41 7.23
N ALA A 65 3.26 -5.11 6.19
CA ALA A 65 1.81 -5.17 6.20
C ALA A 65 1.26 -6.61 6.30
N GLY A 66 2.10 -7.63 6.12
CA GLY A 66 1.70 -9.03 6.14
C GLY A 66 0.89 -9.46 4.92
N LEU A 67 1.11 -8.82 3.76
CA LEU A 67 0.50 -9.20 2.50
C LEU A 67 1.19 -10.45 1.93
N ASP A 68 0.39 -11.47 1.63
CA ASP A 68 0.85 -12.64 0.89
C ASP A 68 1.10 -12.32 -0.59
N THR A 69 1.83 -13.20 -1.28
CA THR A 69 2.19 -13.03 -2.71
C THR A 69 0.95 -12.90 -3.60
N ALA A 70 -0.16 -13.56 -3.23
CA ALA A 70 -1.41 -13.47 -3.97
C ALA A 70 -2.04 -12.07 -3.87
N SER A 71 -2.06 -11.47 -2.68
CA SER A 71 -2.57 -10.10 -2.46
C SER A 71 -1.67 -9.06 -3.12
N GLN A 72 -0.36 -9.24 -3.06
CA GLN A 72 0.60 -8.38 -3.77
C GLN A 72 0.36 -8.42 -5.28
N SER A 73 0.18 -9.62 -5.86
CA SER A 73 -0.14 -9.79 -7.28
C SER A 73 -1.44 -9.11 -7.68
N LYS A 74 -2.48 -9.17 -6.83
CA LYS A 74 -3.75 -8.47 -7.08
C LYS A 74 -3.54 -6.96 -7.18
N ILE A 75 -2.77 -6.37 -6.27
CA ILE A 75 -2.45 -4.94 -6.28
C ILE A 75 -1.71 -4.56 -7.57
N ILE A 76 -0.68 -5.32 -7.96
CA ILE A 76 0.05 -5.07 -9.22
C ILE A 76 -0.86 -5.22 -10.45
N ASN A 77 -1.78 -6.17 -10.44
CA ASN A 77 -2.75 -6.34 -11.53
C ASN A 77 -3.74 -5.17 -11.63
N LEU A 78 -4.17 -4.59 -10.50
CA LEU A 78 -5.01 -3.39 -10.49
C LEU A 78 -4.32 -2.18 -11.14
N LEU A 79 -2.98 -2.10 -11.03
CA LEU A 79 -2.16 -1.04 -11.62
C LEU A 79 -1.92 -1.22 -13.13
N GLY A 80 -2.52 -2.24 -13.74
CA GLY A 80 -2.41 -2.52 -15.18
C GLY A 80 -1.64 -3.79 -15.52
N GLY A 81 -1.17 -4.54 -14.52
CA GLY A 81 -0.48 -5.82 -14.66
C GLY A 81 0.89 -5.68 -15.31
N ASN A 82 1.82 -6.55 -14.92
CA ASN A 82 3.16 -6.57 -15.48
C ASN A 82 3.08 -7.04 -16.95
N LYS A 83 2.92 -6.13 -17.91
CA LYS A 83 2.97 -6.44 -19.35
C LYS A 83 4.38 -6.82 -19.83
N HIS A 84 5.35 -6.92 -18.91
CA HIS A 84 6.76 -7.23 -19.17
C HIS A 84 7.24 -8.54 -18.53
N ALA A 85 6.38 -9.56 -18.45
CA ALA A 85 6.80 -10.92 -18.08
C ALA A 85 7.00 -11.88 -19.27
N ASN A 86 6.91 -11.39 -20.52
CA ASN A 86 7.22 -12.16 -21.72
C ASN A 86 7.95 -11.28 -22.74
N THR A 87 9.26 -11.24 -22.67
CA THR A 87 10.12 -10.97 -23.82
C THR A 87 11.43 -11.71 -23.58
N ALA A 88 11.49 -12.89 -24.21
CA ALA A 88 12.65 -13.73 -24.55
C ALA A 88 13.75 -13.96 -23.49
#